data_AF-A0A6S6SDA2-F1
#
_entry.id   AF-A0A6S6SDA2-F1
#
_cell.length_a   1.000
_cell.length_b   1.000
_cell.length_c   1.000
_cell.angle_alpha   90.00
_cell.angle_beta   90.00
_cell.angle_gamma   90.00
#
_symmetry.space_group_name_H-M   'P 1'
#
loop_
_entity.id
_entity.type
_entity.pdbx_description
1 polymer ?
#
loop_
_entity_poly.entity_id
_entity_poly.type
_entity_poly.pdbx_seq_one_letter_code
_entity_poly.pdbx_strand_id
1 'polypeptide(L)'
;MNTSQRIWTPSAMLLNNVSKDTNTILRYINPESILEQTIVQDSYWQIGAFWGEPRPGHPEGKVIYHIHEVLQNVDKATSNKKMRQQLRLITIIHDTFKHLEEQTRPRTDWSKHHAIFALSFAKEHIQDQAVLDVIELHDDAYYAWCAARAGAEEKSNKLLNRLRKRLKGNLQLFYLFFKCDTQTGDKYQSPIAWFEKVMKDEIEVCNF
;
A
#
# COMPACT_ATOMS: atom_id res chain seq x y z
N MET A 1 4.53 -27.92 13.71
CA MET A 1 5.46 -26.78 13.86
C MET A 1 4.61 -25.56 14.17
N ASN A 2 4.74 -25.04 15.38
CA ASN A 2 3.84 -24.06 15.96
C ASN A 2 4.33 -22.65 15.59
N THR A 3 3.84 -22.06 14.50
CA THR A 3 4.09 -20.65 14.19
C THR A 3 3.13 -19.82 15.02
N SER A 4 3.54 -19.51 16.25
CA SER A 4 2.97 -18.40 16.99
C SER A 4 3.22 -17.13 16.19
N GLN A 5 2.24 -16.74 15.37
CA GLN A 5 2.11 -15.35 14.92
C GLN A 5 2.06 -14.53 16.21
N ARG A 6 3.17 -13.87 16.54
CA ARG A 6 3.16 -12.83 17.57
C ARG A 6 2.15 -11.80 17.09
N ILE A 7 0.98 -11.80 17.70
CA ILE A 7 0.04 -10.69 17.61
C ILE A 7 0.84 -9.49 18.06
N TRP A 8 1.20 -8.63 17.12
CA TRP A 8 1.92 -7.41 17.40
C TRP A 8 1.03 -6.58 18.33
N THR A 9 1.46 -6.48 19.59
CA THR A 9 0.80 -5.71 20.64
C THR A 9 1.71 -4.54 20.94
N PRO A 10 1.38 -3.32 20.48
CA PRO A 10 2.25 -2.18 20.69
C PRO A 10 2.22 -1.79 22.17
N SER A 11 3.35 -1.30 22.67
CA SER A 11 3.42 -0.80 24.04
C SER A 11 2.39 0.31 24.25
N ALA A 12 1.68 0.28 25.38
CA ALA A 12 0.67 1.25 25.78
C ALA A 12 1.16 2.72 25.72
N MET A 13 2.48 2.94 25.73
CA MET A 13 3.11 4.26 25.60
C MET A 13 2.88 4.94 24.23
N LEU A 14 2.69 4.20 23.14
CA LEU A 14 2.41 4.78 21.81
C LEU A 14 1.00 5.38 21.71
N LEU A 15 0.06 4.93 22.53
CA LEU A 15 -1.36 5.31 22.47
C LEU A 15 -1.66 6.64 23.17
N ASN A 16 -0.76 7.16 24.01
CA ASN A 16 -1.01 8.35 24.82
C ASN A 16 -0.93 9.69 24.06
N ASN A 17 -0.48 9.68 22.80
CA ASN A 17 -0.31 10.89 21.97
C ASN A 17 -1.15 10.87 20.68
N VAL A 18 -2.19 10.03 20.59
CA VAL A 18 -3.08 10.04 19.42
C VAL A 18 -3.95 11.29 19.46
N SER A 19 -3.49 12.34 18.78
CA SER A 19 -4.36 13.43 18.35
C SER A 19 -5.43 12.83 17.45
N LYS A 20 -6.60 12.55 18.02
CA LYS A 20 -7.82 12.14 17.29
C LYS A 20 -8.31 13.32 16.45
N ASP A 21 -7.58 13.64 15.38
CA ASP A 21 -7.98 14.70 14.46
C ASP A 21 -9.01 14.14 13.47
N THR A 22 -10.19 13.88 14.01
CA THR A 22 -11.34 13.38 13.25
C THR A 22 -11.67 14.29 12.07
N ASN A 23 -11.47 15.61 12.21
CA ASN A 23 -11.70 16.56 11.13
C ASN A 23 -10.74 16.33 9.96
N THR A 24 -9.45 16.10 10.23
CA THR A 24 -8.47 15.76 9.19
C THR A 24 -8.79 14.42 8.53
N ILE A 25 -9.17 13.39 9.29
CA ILE A 25 -9.58 12.10 8.70
C ILE A 25 -10.80 12.26 7.78
N LEU A 26 -11.84 12.96 8.23
CA LEU A 26 -13.03 13.22 7.41
C LEU A 26 -12.70 14.04 6.16
N ARG A 27 -11.81 15.02 6.28
CA ARG A 27 -11.42 15.88 5.16
C ARG A 27 -10.63 15.12 4.08
N TYR A 28 -9.68 14.28 4.48
CA TYR A 28 -8.70 13.71 3.55
C TYR A 28 -9.02 12.28 3.11
N ILE A 29 -9.70 11.49 3.94
CA ILE A 29 -10.11 10.13 3.58
C ILE A 29 -11.58 10.07 3.16
N ASN A 30 -12.44 10.82 3.88
CA ASN A 30 -13.90 10.78 3.72
C ASN A 30 -14.43 9.34 3.62
N PRO A 31 -14.39 8.54 4.71
CA PRO A 31 -14.75 7.12 4.69
C PRO A 31 -16.14 6.88 4.10
N GLU A 32 -16.26 5.96 3.15
CA GLU A 32 -17.50 5.74 2.39
C GLU A 32 -18.28 4.48 2.82
N SER A 33 -17.71 3.70 3.73
CA SER A 33 -18.33 2.48 4.24
C SER A 33 -18.10 2.32 5.73
N ILE A 34 -18.93 1.48 6.36
CA ILE A 34 -18.75 1.09 7.78
C ILE A 34 -17.37 0.46 8.01
N LEU A 35 -16.87 -0.28 7.02
CA LEU A 35 -15.54 -0.91 7.09
C LEU A 35 -14.43 0.15 7.07
N GLU A 36 -14.47 1.09 6.12
CA GLU A 36 -13.50 2.20 6.09
C GLU A 36 -13.58 3.03 7.37
N GLN A 37 -14.78 3.29 7.87
CA GLN A 37 -15.00 4.03 9.12
C GLN A 37 -14.40 3.31 10.33
N THR A 38 -14.59 1.99 10.41
CA THR A 38 -13.98 1.15 11.47
C THR A 38 -12.46 1.25 11.42
N ILE A 39 -11.85 1.12 10.23
CA ILE A 39 -10.40 1.17 10.04
C ILE A 39 -9.83 2.52 10.50
N VAL A 40 -10.40 3.64 10.05
CA VAL A 40 -9.83 4.96 10.38
C VAL A 40 -10.08 5.39 11.83
N GLN A 41 -11.01 4.74 12.52
CA GLN A 41 -11.25 4.95 13.96
C GLN A 41 -10.25 4.18 14.84
N ASP A 42 -9.54 3.20 14.28
CA ASP A 42 -8.53 2.45 15.01
C ASP A 42 -7.32 3.34 15.38
N SER A 43 -6.92 3.30 16.66
CA SER A 43 -5.83 4.13 17.17
C SER A 43 -4.48 3.78 16.58
N TYR A 44 -4.22 2.51 16.26
CA TYR A 44 -2.95 2.09 15.65
C TYR A 44 -2.86 2.56 14.21
N TRP A 45 -3.97 2.48 13.48
CA TRP A 45 -4.05 3.07 12.15
C TRP A 45 -3.79 4.59 12.22
N GLN A 46 -4.39 5.30 13.17
CA GLN A 46 -4.22 6.76 13.31
C GLN A 46 -2.77 7.16 13.60
N ILE A 47 -2.06 6.46 14.50
CA ILE A 47 -0.64 6.72 14.78
C ILE A 47 0.17 6.71 13.48
N GLY A 48 -0.07 5.71 12.64
CA GLY A 48 0.60 5.55 11.37
C GLY A 48 0.21 6.59 10.33
N ALA A 49 -1.08 6.88 10.21
CA ALA A 49 -1.60 7.85 9.25
C ALA A 49 -1.06 9.26 9.50
N PHE A 50 -0.86 9.64 10.76
CA PHE A 50 -0.32 10.95 11.14
C PHE A 50 1.21 11.00 11.25
N TRP A 51 1.90 9.89 10.97
CA TRP A 51 3.36 9.84 10.96
C TRP A 51 3.93 10.33 9.63
N GLY A 52 5.10 10.98 9.70
CA GLY A 52 5.91 11.35 8.54
C GLY A 52 6.15 12.85 8.42
N GLU A 53 7.26 13.18 7.78
CA GLU A 53 7.69 14.53 7.38
C GLU A 53 8.05 14.53 5.89
N PRO A 54 8.02 15.68 5.20
CA PRO A 54 8.36 15.79 3.78
C PRO A 54 9.71 15.14 3.44
N ARG A 55 9.73 14.33 2.38
CA ARG A 55 10.92 13.57 1.93
C ARG A 55 10.82 13.21 0.45
N PRO A 56 11.92 12.85 -0.25
CA PRO A 56 11.86 12.44 -1.65
C PRO A 56 10.87 11.29 -1.89
N GLY A 57 10.01 11.41 -2.90
CA GLY A 57 8.92 10.48 -3.20
C GLY A 57 7.65 10.68 -2.37
N HIS A 58 7.74 11.49 -1.30
CA HIS A 58 6.66 11.80 -0.36
C HIS A 58 6.75 13.26 0.14
N PRO A 59 6.68 14.26 -0.75
CA PRO A 59 6.81 15.67 -0.38
C PRO A 59 5.67 16.17 0.52
N GLU A 60 4.52 15.49 0.52
CA GLU A 60 3.36 15.74 1.38
C GLU A 60 3.66 15.45 2.87
N GLY A 61 4.65 14.60 3.15
CA GLY A 61 5.10 14.28 4.49
C GLY A 61 4.29 13.19 5.18
N LYS A 62 3.16 13.55 5.81
CA LYS A 62 2.35 12.60 6.58
C LYS A 62 1.64 11.61 5.67
N VAL A 63 1.55 10.35 6.11
CA VAL A 63 0.91 9.27 5.33
C VAL A 63 -0.55 9.59 4.96
N ILE A 64 -1.30 10.28 5.82
CA ILE A 64 -2.69 10.67 5.51
C ILE A 64 -2.83 11.57 4.29
N TYR A 65 -1.85 12.42 4.00
CA TYR A 65 -1.86 13.26 2.80
C TYR A 65 -1.51 12.44 1.55
N HIS A 66 -0.62 11.46 1.69
CA HIS A 66 -0.34 10.49 0.61
C HIS A 66 -1.58 9.69 0.27
N ILE A 67 -2.26 9.14 1.29
CA ILE A 67 -3.53 8.43 1.14
C ILE A 67 -4.54 9.29 0.37
N HIS A 68 -4.64 10.59 0.69
CA HIS A 68 -5.55 11.50 -0.01
C HIS A 68 -5.24 11.60 -1.51
N GLU A 69 -3.97 11.80 -1.89
CA GLU A 69 -3.56 11.89 -3.30
C GLU A 69 -3.87 10.58 -4.04
N VAL A 70 -3.57 9.44 -3.43
CA VAL A 70 -3.87 8.13 -4.03
C VAL A 70 -5.39 7.93 -4.17
N LEU A 71 -6.20 8.34 -3.19
CA LEU A 71 -7.67 8.26 -3.29
C LEU A 71 -8.23 9.11 -4.44
N GLN A 72 -7.65 10.29 -4.71
CA GLN A 72 -8.01 11.10 -5.87
C GLN A 72 -7.71 10.39 -7.19
N ASN A 73 -6.63 9.61 -7.25
CA ASN A 73 -6.31 8.79 -8.41
C ASN A 73 -7.27 7.59 -8.53
N VAL A 74 -7.64 6.96 -7.43
CA VAL A 74 -8.62 5.85 -7.39
C VAL A 74 -9.97 6.28 -7.98
N ASP A 75 -10.41 7.51 -7.72
CA ASP A 75 -11.65 8.05 -8.27
C ASP A 75 -11.64 8.20 -9.80
N LYS A 76 -10.46 8.36 -10.40
CA LYS A 76 -10.28 8.44 -11.86
C LYS A 76 -10.01 7.08 -12.49
N ALA A 77 -9.42 6.15 -11.74
CA ALA A 77 -8.89 4.90 -12.25
C ALA A 77 -9.95 3.90 -12.74
N THR A 78 -11.16 3.93 -12.17
CA THR A 78 -12.22 2.97 -12.54
C THR A 78 -13.62 3.45 -12.18
N SER A 79 -14.59 3.16 -13.05
CA SER A 79 -16.03 3.28 -12.76
C SER A 79 -16.63 2.01 -12.14
N ASN A 80 -15.86 0.91 -12.07
CA ASN A 80 -16.33 -0.33 -11.46
C ASN A 80 -16.37 -0.17 -9.93
N LYS A 81 -17.58 -0.21 -9.37
CA LYS A 81 -17.82 0.00 -7.93
C LYS A 81 -17.02 -0.95 -7.03
N LYS A 82 -16.94 -2.24 -7.38
CA LYS A 82 -16.22 -3.23 -6.57
C LYS A 82 -14.72 -2.96 -6.60
N MET A 83 -14.16 -2.74 -7.79
CA MET A 83 -12.74 -2.42 -7.97
C MET A 83 -12.37 -1.14 -7.19
N ARG A 84 -13.20 -0.09 -7.28
CA ARG A 84 -12.99 1.16 -6.55
C ARG A 84 -12.99 0.92 -5.03
N GLN A 85 -13.94 0.14 -4.50
CA GLN A 85 -13.98 -0.21 -3.07
C GLN A 85 -12.72 -0.96 -2.63
N GLN A 86 -12.25 -1.92 -3.42
CA GLN A 86 -11.01 -2.65 -3.13
C GLN A 86 -9.80 -1.70 -3.13
N LEU A 87 -9.68 -0.84 -4.15
CA LEU A 87 -8.60 0.15 -4.25
C LEU A 87 -8.59 1.12 -3.07
N ARG A 88 -9.75 1.59 -2.62
CA ARG A 88 -9.86 2.45 -1.43
C ARG A 88 -9.35 1.76 -0.17
N LEU A 89 -9.76 0.51 0.07
CA LEU A 89 -9.29 -0.25 1.24
C LEU A 89 -7.77 -0.46 1.23
N ILE A 90 -7.20 -0.82 0.07
CA ILE A 90 -5.75 -0.96 -0.09
C ILE A 90 -5.07 0.38 0.20
N THR A 91 -5.56 1.45 -0.41
CA THR A 91 -5.02 2.81 -0.28
C THR A 91 -4.98 3.27 1.17
N ILE A 92 -6.07 3.10 1.91
CA ILE A 92 -6.17 3.50 3.31
C ILE A 92 -5.15 2.78 4.20
N ILE A 93 -4.69 1.58 3.84
CA ILE A 93 -3.88 0.72 4.74
C ILE A 93 -2.41 0.62 4.32
N HIS A 94 -2.09 0.61 3.03
CA HIS A 94 -0.81 0.09 2.50
C HIS A 94 0.44 0.65 3.18
N ASP A 95 0.49 1.98 3.38
CA ASP A 95 1.65 2.71 3.91
C ASP A 95 1.50 3.15 5.37
N THR A 96 0.35 2.88 6.01
CA THR A 96 0.06 3.35 7.38
C THR A 96 1.11 2.88 8.39
N PHE A 97 1.67 1.69 8.19
CA PHE A 97 2.61 1.09 9.14
C PHE A 97 4.08 1.35 8.80
N LYS A 98 4.38 2.34 7.95
CA LYS A 98 5.76 2.74 7.56
C LYS A 98 6.64 3.13 8.74
N HIS A 99 6.03 3.68 9.80
CA HIS A 99 6.70 4.06 11.03
C HIS A 99 7.30 2.88 11.83
N LEU A 100 6.82 1.66 11.59
CA LEU A 100 7.29 0.44 12.26
C LEU A 100 8.42 -0.26 11.50
N GLU A 101 8.65 0.16 10.26
CA GLU A 101 9.63 -0.48 9.41
C GLU A 101 11.07 -0.30 9.93
N GLU A 102 11.89 -1.34 9.77
CA GLU A 102 13.34 -1.24 9.97
C GLU A 102 13.93 -0.14 9.08
N GLN A 103 14.46 0.92 9.70
CA GLN A 103 15.03 2.07 9.00
C GLN A 103 16.46 1.83 8.50
N THR A 104 17.19 0.87 9.07
CA THR A 104 18.54 0.51 8.65
C THR A 104 18.55 -0.05 7.22
N ARG A 105 19.52 0.38 6.40
CA ARG A 105 19.68 -0.05 5.00
C ARG A 105 21.08 -0.65 4.77
N PRO A 106 21.20 -1.78 4.03
CA PRO A 106 20.12 -2.58 3.46
C PRO A 106 19.27 -3.26 4.55
N ARG A 107 17.97 -3.47 4.28
CA ARG A 107 17.06 -4.12 5.22
C ARG A 107 17.55 -5.53 5.52
N THR A 108 17.67 -5.87 6.80
CA THR A 108 18.16 -7.20 7.22
C THR A 108 17.01 -8.17 7.55
N ASP A 109 15.87 -7.64 8.01
CA ASP A 109 14.70 -8.42 8.38
C ASP A 109 13.46 -7.99 7.57
N TRP A 110 13.08 -8.82 6.59
CA TRP A 110 11.88 -8.57 5.77
C TRP A 110 10.58 -8.75 6.53
N SER A 111 10.57 -9.41 7.70
CA SER A 111 9.37 -9.48 8.55
C SER A 111 9.00 -8.13 9.15
N LYS A 112 9.95 -7.17 9.14
CA LYS A 112 9.76 -5.78 9.59
C LYS A 112 9.50 -4.82 8.42
N HIS A 113 9.03 -5.32 7.28
CA HIS A 113 8.56 -4.48 6.19
C HIS A 113 7.17 -3.93 6.50
N HIS A 114 6.88 -2.67 6.17
CA HIS A 114 5.59 -2.03 6.49
C HIS A 114 4.40 -2.78 5.90
N ALA A 115 4.53 -3.31 4.69
CA ALA A 115 3.53 -4.17 4.05
C ALA A 115 3.11 -5.39 4.90
N ILE A 116 4.01 -5.95 5.72
CA ILE A 116 3.71 -7.11 6.59
C ILE A 116 2.88 -6.67 7.80
N PHE A 117 3.19 -5.51 8.39
CA PHE A 117 2.38 -4.92 9.45
C PHE A 117 0.99 -4.51 8.91
N ALA A 118 0.95 -3.87 7.74
CA ALA A 118 -0.27 -3.48 7.03
C ALA A 118 -1.17 -4.70 6.73
N LEU A 119 -0.59 -5.80 6.23
CA LEU A 119 -1.31 -7.06 6.02
C LEU A 119 -1.87 -7.64 7.33
N SER A 120 -1.08 -7.60 8.40
CA SER A 120 -1.49 -8.16 9.69
C SER A 120 -2.68 -7.41 10.26
N PHE A 121 -2.65 -6.07 10.22
CA PHE A 121 -3.78 -5.22 10.57
C PHE A 121 -4.98 -5.46 9.65
N ALA A 122 -4.78 -5.52 8.33
CA ALA A 122 -5.87 -5.69 7.38
C ALA A 122 -6.66 -6.99 7.60
N LYS A 123 -5.99 -8.09 7.99
CA LYS A 123 -6.61 -9.40 8.25
C LYS A 123 -7.61 -9.39 9.41
N GLU A 124 -7.53 -8.42 10.31
CA GLU A 124 -8.49 -8.28 11.42
C GLU A 124 -9.85 -7.75 10.93
N HIS A 125 -9.88 -7.11 9.76
CA HIS A 125 -11.07 -6.44 9.24
C HIS A 125 -11.52 -6.94 7.86
N ILE A 126 -10.60 -7.48 7.05
CA ILE A 126 -10.80 -7.77 5.63
C ILE A 126 -10.62 -9.26 5.35
N GLN A 127 -11.61 -9.86 4.68
CA GLN A 127 -11.57 -11.26 4.22
C GLN A 127 -11.29 -11.37 2.71
N ASP A 128 -11.33 -10.26 1.96
CA ASP A 128 -11.06 -10.26 0.52
C ASP A 128 -9.58 -10.51 0.26
N GLN A 129 -9.26 -11.74 -0.19
CA GLN A 129 -7.88 -12.16 -0.44
C GLN A 129 -7.19 -11.31 -1.51
N ALA A 130 -7.92 -10.77 -2.50
CA ALA A 130 -7.32 -9.91 -3.51
C ALA A 130 -6.79 -8.61 -2.90
N VAL A 131 -7.55 -8.01 -1.99
CA VAL A 131 -7.14 -6.81 -1.24
C VAL A 131 -5.92 -7.12 -0.36
N LEU A 132 -5.96 -8.23 0.38
CA LEU A 132 -4.86 -8.64 1.25
C LEU A 132 -3.57 -8.89 0.46
N ASP A 133 -3.66 -9.57 -0.69
CA ASP A 133 -2.51 -9.83 -1.55
C ASP A 133 -1.91 -8.54 -2.11
N VAL A 134 -2.73 -7.55 -2.52
CA VAL A 134 -2.19 -6.27 -3.01
C VAL A 134 -1.53 -5.48 -1.88
N ILE A 135 -2.12 -5.45 -0.68
CA ILE A 135 -1.49 -4.80 0.49
C ILE A 135 -0.10 -5.39 0.78
N GLU A 136 0.03 -6.72 0.76
CA GLU A 136 1.33 -7.38 1.00
C GLU A 136 2.35 -7.08 -0.10
N LEU A 137 1.91 -7.03 -1.35
CA LEU A 137 2.79 -7.08 -2.52
C LEU A 137 3.01 -5.71 -3.18
N HIS A 138 2.41 -4.63 -2.68
CA HIS A 138 2.31 -3.36 -3.41
C HIS A 138 3.65 -2.80 -3.94
N ASP A 139 4.75 -2.97 -3.20
CA ASP A 139 6.08 -2.50 -3.62
C ASP A 139 6.79 -3.43 -4.62
N ASP A 140 6.30 -4.66 -4.85
CA ASP A 140 7.04 -5.68 -5.61
C ASP A 140 7.27 -5.25 -7.08
N ALA A 141 6.36 -4.48 -7.69
CA ALA A 141 6.56 -3.94 -9.04
C ALA A 141 7.69 -2.91 -9.09
N TYR A 142 7.77 -2.02 -8.10
CA TYR A 142 8.87 -1.07 -7.96
C TYR A 142 10.20 -1.78 -7.72
N TYR A 143 10.22 -2.80 -6.86
CA TYR A 143 11.41 -3.61 -6.62
C TYR A 143 11.86 -4.41 -7.84
N ALA A 144 10.91 -4.94 -8.63
CA ALA A 144 11.20 -5.63 -9.88
C ALA A 144 11.83 -4.67 -10.90
N TRP A 145 11.26 -3.48 -11.05
CA TRP A 145 11.82 -2.42 -11.90
C TRP A 145 13.24 -2.02 -11.47
N CYS A 146 13.47 -1.81 -10.18
CA CYS A 146 14.80 -1.47 -9.65
C CYS A 146 15.82 -2.57 -9.97
N ALA A 147 15.44 -3.84 -9.83
CA ALA A 147 16.30 -4.98 -10.16
C ALA A 147 16.61 -5.03 -11.66
N ALA A 148 15.60 -4.87 -12.52
CA ALA A 148 15.78 -4.85 -13.97
C ALA A 148 16.71 -3.70 -14.41
N ARG A 149 16.51 -2.50 -13.87
CA ARG A 149 17.35 -1.32 -14.14
C ARG A 149 18.81 -1.52 -13.71
N ALA A 150 19.04 -2.32 -12.66
CA ALA A 150 20.37 -2.68 -12.19
C ALA A 150 21.00 -3.88 -12.93
N GLY A 151 20.35 -4.42 -13.96
CA GLY A 151 20.82 -5.61 -14.69
C GLY A 151 20.61 -6.94 -13.95
N ALA A 152 19.86 -6.95 -12.84
CA ALA A 152 19.56 -8.14 -12.05
C ALA A 152 18.29 -8.84 -12.55
N GLU A 153 18.30 -9.31 -13.79
CA GLU A 153 17.13 -9.86 -14.48
C GLU A 153 16.48 -11.04 -13.75
N GLU A 154 17.28 -11.96 -13.22
CA GLU A 154 16.76 -13.12 -12.47
C GLU A 154 15.93 -12.68 -11.25
N LYS A 155 16.40 -11.65 -10.52
CA LYS A 155 15.68 -11.08 -9.37
C LYS A 155 14.39 -10.40 -9.80
N SER A 156 14.43 -9.61 -10.87
CA SER A 156 13.24 -8.98 -11.45
C SER A 156 12.19 -10.03 -11.83
N ASN A 157 12.60 -11.07 -12.55
CA ASN A 157 11.70 -12.14 -13.00
C ASN A 157 11.12 -12.94 -11.82
N LYS A 158 11.88 -13.16 -10.74
CA LYS A 158 11.37 -13.79 -9.52
C LYS A 158 10.23 -12.98 -8.89
N LEU A 159 10.37 -11.65 -8.81
CA LEU A 159 9.34 -10.75 -8.27
C LEU A 159 8.09 -10.72 -9.16
N LEU A 160 8.26 -10.59 -10.48
CA LEU A 160 7.13 -10.64 -11.43
C LEU A 160 6.38 -11.98 -11.37
N ASN A 161 7.11 -13.09 -11.27
CA ASN A 161 6.49 -14.42 -11.14
C ASN A 161 5.76 -14.60 -9.81
N ARG A 162 6.25 -13.99 -8.71
CA ARG A 162 5.51 -13.94 -7.44
C ARG A 162 4.19 -13.20 -7.60
N LEU A 163 4.20 -12.02 -8.24
CA LEU A 163 2.99 -11.25 -8.54
C LEU A 163 1.98 -12.08 -9.33
N ARG A 164 2.39 -12.67 -10.45
CA ARG A 164 1.53 -13.55 -11.29
C ARG A 164 0.91 -14.69 -10.48
N LYS A 165 1.72 -15.40 -9.70
CA LYS A 165 1.29 -16.57 -8.94
C LYS A 165 0.30 -16.22 -7.83
N ARG A 166 0.55 -15.12 -7.11
CA ARG A 166 -0.27 -14.69 -5.96
C ARG A 166 -1.56 -14.04 -6.44
N LEU A 167 -1.46 -13.06 -7.35
CA LEU A 167 -2.60 -12.24 -7.74
C LEU A 167 -3.51 -12.92 -8.76
N LYS A 168 -2.96 -13.77 -9.65
CA LYS A 168 -3.72 -14.48 -10.69
C LYS A 168 -4.65 -13.52 -11.45
N GLY A 169 -5.96 -13.78 -11.46
CA GLY A 169 -6.97 -12.93 -12.11
C GLY A 169 -7.17 -11.54 -11.48
N ASN A 170 -6.52 -11.24 -10.36
CA ASN A 170 -6.57 -9.93 -9.69
C ASN A 170 -5.38 -9.03 -10.06
N LEU A 171 -4.58 -9.38 -11.07
CA LEU A 171 -3.44 -8.56 -11.49
C LEU A 171 -3.85 -7.15 -11.92
N GLN A 172 -5.05 -6.98 -12.48
CA GLN A 172 -5.59 -5.66 -12.82
C GLN A 172 -5.78 -4.77 -11.57
N LEU A 173 -6.28 -5.34 -10.46
CA LEU A 173 -6.43 -4.59 -9.20
C LEU A 173 -5.07 -4.11 -8.69
N PHE A 174 -4.07 -4.98 -8.72
CA PHE A 174 -2.70 -4.63 -8.36
C PHE A 174 -2.14 -3.52 -9.24
N TYR A 175 -2.28 -3.66 -10.57
CA TYR A 175 -1.79 -2.66 -11.52
C TYR A 175 -2.44 -1.29 -11.30
N LEU A 176 -3.77 -1.24 -11.17
CA LEU A 176 -4.47 0.01 -10.91
C LEU A 176 -4.02 0.65 -9.59
N PHE A 177 -3.83 -0.15 -8.54
CA PHE A 177 -3.28 0.35 -7.29
C PHE A 177 -1.86 0.90 -7.46
N PHE A 178 -0.95 0.13 -8.05
CA PHE A 178 0.43 0.53 -8.28
C PHE A 178 0.53 1.84 -9.08
N LYS A 179 -0.34 1.99 -10.09
CA LYS A 179 -0.44 3.21 -10.88
C LYS A 179 -0.97 4.39 -10.07
N CYS A 180 -2.06 4.20 -9.31
CA CYS A 180 -2.61 5.24 -8.42
C CYS A 180 -1.58 5.71 -7.39
N ASP A 181 -0.82 4.79 -6.78
CA ASP A 181 0.21 5.08 -5.80
C ASP A 181 1.43 5.77 -6.42
N THR A 182 1.82 5.38 -7.63
CA THR A 182 3.02 5.94 -8.27
C THR A 182 2.74 7.30 -8.95
N GLN A 183 1.49 7.60 -9.32
CA GLN A 183 1.08 8.91 -9.85
C GLN A 183 0.82 9.94 -8.72
N THR A 184 1.68 9.99 -7.70
CA THR A 184 1.61 10.98 -6.60
C THR A 184 2.91 11.76 -6.44
N GLY A 185 2.81 12.94 -5.83
CA GLY A 185 3.95 13.79 -5.50
C GLY A 185 4.99 13.96 -6.62
N ASP A 186 6.25 13.67 -6.28
CA ASP A 186 7.42 13.76 -7.16
C ASP A 186 7.93 12.37 -7.62
N LYS A 187 7.10 11.32 -7.50
CA LYS A 187 7.51 9.95 -7.86
C LYS A 187 7.83 9.83 -9.36
N TYR A 188 8.88 9.08 -9.67
CA TYR A 188 9.26 8.76 -11.05
C TYR A 188 8.18 7.91 -11.71
N GLN A 189 7.82 8.24 -12.95
CA GLN A 189 6.80 7.52 -13.73
C GLN A 189 7.37 6.34 -14.55
N SER A 190 8.70 6.26 -14.69
CA SER A 190 9.38 5.16 -15.39
C SER A 190 9.04 3.75 -14.90
N PRO A 191 8.79 3.49 -13.59
CA PRO A 191 8.34 2.18 -13.12
C PRO A 191 6.99 1.76 -13.71
N ILE A 192 6.03 2.67 -13.86
CA ILE A 192 4.72 2.39 -14.48
C ILE A 192 4.93 2.00 -15.95
N ALA A 193 5.61 2.86 -16.72
CA ALA A 193 5.84 2.61 -18.16
C ALA A 193 6.58 1.28 -18.39
N TRP A 194 7.52 0.93 -17.51
CA TRP A 194 8.18 -0.37 -17.56
C TRP A 194 7.22 -1.52 -17.22
N PHE A 195 6.43 -1.39 -16.16
CA PHE A 195 5.50 -2.44 -15.73
C PHE A 195 4.43 -2.71 -16.80
N GLU A 196 3.85 -1.66 -17.38
CA GLU A 196 2.89 -1.75 -18.49
C GLU A 196 3.48 -2.48 -19.70
N LYS A 197 4.76 -2.23 -20.02
CA LYS A 197 5.45 -2.91 -21.11
C LYS A 197 5.66 -4.40 -20.83
N VAL A 198 6.10 -4.77 -19.63
CA VAL A 198 6.45 -6.17 -19.29
C VAL A 198 5.23 -7.03 -18.95
N MET A 199 4.11 -6.42 -18.57
CA MET A 199 2.85 -7.11 -18.24
C MET A 199 1.75 -6.91 -19.30
N LYS A 200 2.08 -6.36 -20.48
CA LYS A 200 1.13 -5.92 -21.53
C LYS A 200 0.05 -6.95 -21.93
N ASP A 201 0.35 -8.24 -21.80
CA ASP A 201 -0.54 -9.34 -22.19
C ASP A 201 -1.39 -9.85 -21.00
N GLU A 202 -1.19 -9.29 -19.80
CA GLU A 202 -1.78 -9.74 -18.53
C GLU A 202 -2.62 -8.66 -17.83
N ILE A 203 -2.49 -7.41 -18.27
CA ILE A 203 -3.22 -6.25 -17.74
C ILE A 203 -3.84 -5.43 -18.87
N GLU A 204 -4.88 -4.69 -18.54
CA GLU A 204 -5.45 -3.65 -19.39
C GLU A 204 -4.86 -2.29 -18.99
N VAL A 205 -4.12 -1.66 -19.89
CA VAL A 205 -3.50 -0.35 -19.64
C VAL A 205 -4.57 0.75 -19.66
N CYS A 206 -4.84 1.34 -18.50
CA CYS A 206 -5.76 2.47 -18.34
C CYS A 206 -5.01 3.81 -18.31
N ASN A 207 -5.58 4.87 -18.92
CA ASN A 207 -5.05 6.24 -18.85
C ASN A 207 -5.98 7.11 -17.99
N PHE A 208 -5.43 7.75 -16.95
CA PHE A 208 -6.14 8.68 -16.05
C PHE A 208 -5.17 9.63 -15.34
#